data_AF-A0A6I1W1N6-F1
#
_entry.id   AF-A0A6I1W1N6-F1
#
_cell.length_a   1.000
_cell.length_b   1.000
_cell.length_c   1.000
_cell.angle_alpha   90.00
_cell.angle_beta   90.00
_cell.angle_gamma   90.00
#
_symmetry.space_group_name_H-M   'P 1'
#
loop_
_entity.id
_entity.type
_entity.pdbx_description
1 polymer ?
#
loop_
_entity_poly.entity_id
_entity_poly.type
_entity_poly.pdbx_seq_one_letter_code
_entity_poly.pdbx_strand_id
1 'polypeptide(L)'
;LEEMKLRDEQDALRKEQAKLQSLLGSEAKLKKLVRSELLADAETYGDDRRSPIVARAEAKALSENELIPTEAVTVVLSEKGWVRCGKGHDLDATGLSY
;
A
#
# COMPACT_ATOMS: atom_id res chain seq x y z
N LEU A 1 8.67 41.55 -47.35
CA LEU A 1 8.86 40.25 -46.68
C LEU A 1 9.20 40.45 -45.21
N GLU A 2 10.21 41.25 -44.87
CA GLU A 2 10.55 41.56 -43.46
C GLU A 2 9.44 42.31 -42.71
N GLU A 3 8.79 43.29 -43.33
CA GLU A 3 7.72 44.05 -42.65
C GLU A 3 6.48 43.21 -42.32
N MET A 4 6.13 42.23 -43.16
CA MET A 4 5.04 41.29 -42.86
C MET A 4 5.41 40.37 -41.69
N LYS A 5 6.62 39.80 -41.69
CA LYS A 5 7.12 38.99 -40.57
C LYS A 5 7.12 39.77 -39.26
N LEU A 6 7.55 41.03 -39.28
CA LEU A 6 7.55 41.90 -38.10
C LEU A 6 6.13 42.17 -37.58
N ARG A 7 5.15 42.36 -38.46
CA ARG A 7 3.75 42.52 -38.06
C ARG A 7 3.17 41.23 -37.49
N ASP A 8 3.45 40.10 -38.12
CA ASP A 8 3.01 38.78 -37.63
C ASP A 8 3.61 38.45 -36.25
N GLU A 9 4.89 38.74 -36.06
CA GLU A 9 5.59 38.57 -34.78
C GLU A 9 5.02 39.51 -33.71
N GLN A 10 4.79 40.77 -34.04
CA GLN A 10 4.17 41.72 -33.12
C GLN A 10 2.77 41.26 -32.67
N ASP A 11 1.98 40.71 -33.58
CA ASP A 11 0.64 40.19 -33.25
C ASP A 11 0.69 38.91 -32.42
N ALA A 12 1.68 38.03 -32.65
CA ALA A 12 1.93 36.87 -31.81
C ALA A 12 2.32 37.27 -30.38
N LEU A 13 3.25 38.21 -30.24
CA LEU A 13 3.69 38.73 -28.94
C LEU A 13 2.55 39.42 -28.18
N ARG A 14 1.69 40.18 -28.87
CA ARG A 14 0.50 40.79 -28.24
C ARG A 14 -0.47 39.74 -27.72
N LYS A 15 -0.72 38.66 -28.48
CA LYS A 15 -1.58 37.54 -28.04
C LYS A 15 -0.99 36.84 -26.83
N GLU A 16 0.33 36.61 -26.83
CA GLU A 16 1.03 35.99 -25.70
C GLU A 16 0.97 36.88 -24.46
N GLN A 17 1.23 38.18 -24.59
CA GLN A 17 1.12 39.15 -23.50
C GLN A 17 -0.28 39.12 -22.88
N ALA A 18 -1.34 39.18 -23.70
CA ALA A 18 -2.71 39.15 -23.21
C ALA A 18 -3.01 37.84 -22.46
N LYS A 19 -2.53 36.70 -22.97
CA LYS A 19 -2.67 35.40 -22.31
C LYS A 19 -2.00 35.39 -20.93
N LEU A 20 -0.74 35.84 -20.85
CA LEU A 20 0.05 35.90 -19.62
C LEU A 20 -0.57 36.84 -18.59
N GLN A 21 -1.00 38.03 -19.00
CA GLN A 21 -1.70 38.97 -18.12
C GLN A 21 -3.01 38.38 -17.58
N SER A 22 -3.78 37.68 -18.42
CA SER A 22 -5.01 37.02 -17.97
C SER A 22 -4.73 35.92 -16.94
N LEU A 23 -3.59 35.22 -17.08
CA LEU A 23 -3.18 34.15 -16.17
C LEU A 23 -2.72 34.73 -14.82
N LEU A 24 -1.89 35.76 -14.84
CA LEU A 24 -1.37 36.44 -13.65
C LEU A 24 -2.47 37.22 -12.91
N GLY A 25 -3.46 37.74 -13.63
CA GLY A 25 -4.58 38.49 -13.05
C GLY A 25 -5.67 37.64 -12.42
N SER A 26 -5.59 36.31 -12.48
CA SER A 26 -6.60 35.42 -11.90
C SER A 26 -5.98 34.18 -11.27
N GLU A 27 -6.07 34.10 -9.95
CA GLU A 27 -5.59 32.95 -9.17
C GLU A 27 -6.25 31.64 -9.61
N ALA A 28 -7.54 31.68 -9.99
CA ALA A 28 -8.27 30.50 -10.48
C ALA A 28 -7.68 29.96 -11.80
N LYS A 29 -7.28 30.85 -12.71
CA LYS A 29 -6.62 30.44 -13.98
C LYS A 29 -5.24 29.88 -13.73
N LEU A 30 -4.48 30.47 -12.81
CA LEU A 30 -3.16 29.97 -12.40
C LEU A 30 -3.27 28.55 -11.82
N LYS A 31 -4.20 28.33 -10.88
CA LYS A 31 -4.45 27.00 -10.29
C LYS A 31 -4.85 25.98 -11.35
N LYS A 32 -5.66 26.39 -12.34
CA LYS A 32 -6.05 25.52 -13.45
C LYS A 32 -4.85 25.12 -14.31
N LEU A 33 -3.95 26.06 -14.61
CA LEU A 33 -2.73 25.79 -15.37
C LEU A 33 -1.83 24.80 -14.62
N VAL A 34 -1.53 25.08 -13.34
CA VAL A 34 -0.70 24.21 -12.50
C VAL A 34 -1.30 22.80 -12.44
N ARG A 35 -2.63 22.68 -12.28
CA ARG A 35 -3.30 21.38 -12.30
C ARG A 35 -3.11 20.66 -13.63
N SER A 36 -3.26 21.35 -14.76
CA SER A 36 -3.09 20.71 -16.07
C SER A 36 -1.65 20.25 -16.31
N GLU A 37 -0.65 21.03 -15.88
CA GLU A 37 0.76 20.67 -15.97
C GLU A 37 1.06 19.44 -15.11
N LEU A 38 0.62 19.43 -13.85
CA LEU A 38 0.80 18.26 -12.97
C LEU A 38 0.16 16.98 -13.50
N LEU A 39 -1.01 17.09 -14.16
CA LEU A 39 -1.67 15.92 -14.77
C LEU A 39 -0.90 15.42 -15.99
N ALA A 40 -0.38 16.32 -16.83
CA ALA A 40 0.43 15.96 -17.99
C ALA A 40 1.76 15.31 -17.56
N ASP A 41 2.39 15.82 -16.50
CA ASP A 41 3.61 15.26 -15.94
C ASP A 41 3.35 13.88 -15.32
N ALA A 42 2.24 13.73 -14.59
CA ALA A 42 1.82 12.44 -14.04
C ALA A 42 1.55 11.39 -15.14
N GLU A 43 1.05 11.80 -16.31
CA GLU A 43 0.85 10.90 -17.45
C GLU A 43 2.16 10.58 -18.19
N THR A 44 3.05 11.57 -18.33
CA THR A 44 4.32 11.42 -19.06
C THR A 44 5.35 10.62 -18.26
N TYR A 45 5.38 10.81 -16.93
CA TYR A 45 6.44 10.30 -16.07
C TYR A 45 5.93 9.41 -14.93
N GLY A 46 4.61 9.24 -14.78
CA GLY A 46 4.05 8.39 -13.74
C GLY A 46 4.28 6.91 -14.03
N ASP A 47 4.53 6.15 -12.97
CA ASP A 47 4.58 4.70 -12.97
C ASP A 47 3.67 4.11 -11.88
N ASP A 48 3.32 2.84 -12.04
CA ASP A 48 2.53 2.14 -11.05
C ASP A 48 3.33 1.94 -9.76
N ARG A 49 2.64 2.06 -8.61
CA ARG A 49 3.26 1.87 -7.30
C ARG A 49 3.83 0.45 -7.17
N ARG A 50 5.16 0.36 -7.12
CA ARG A 50 5.89 -0.92 -7.01
C ARG A 50 5.73 -1.63 -5.67
N SER A 51 5.53 -0.89 -4.58
CA SER A 51 5.41 -1.44 -3.23
C SER A 51 3.97 -1.39 -2.73
N PRO A 52 3.23 -2.51 -2.72
CA PRO A 52 1.86 -2.54 -2.24
C PRO A 52 1.81 -2.27 -0.73
N ILE A 53 0.78 -1.55 -0.30
CA ILE A 53 0.51 -1.35 1.11
C ILE A 53 -0.24 -2.58 1.61
N VAL A 54 0.40 -3.34 2.50
CA VAL A 54 -0.20 -4.53 3.12
C VAL A 54 -0.24 -4.31 4.62
N ALA A 55 -1.45 -4.26 5.19
CA ALA A 55 -1.60 -4.27 6.64
C ALA A 55 -1.21 -5.65 7.17
N ARG A 56 -0.25 -5.69 8.10
CA ARG A 56 0.14 -6.90 8.83
C ARG A 56 0.12 -6.60 10.32
N ALA A 57 -0.14 -7.63 11.13
CA ALA A 57 0.10 -7.53 12.55
C ALA A 57 1.58 -7.25 12.81
N GLU A 58 1.88 -6.48 13.86
CA GLU A 58 3.26 -6.22 14.26
C GLU A 58 4.00 -7.54 14.50
N ALA A 59 5.24 -7.61 14.03
CA ALA A 59 6.09 -8.76 14.28
C ALA A 59 6.38 -8.85 15.78
N LYS A 60 5.93 -9.94 16.40
CA LYS A 60 6.29 -10.28 17.78
C LYS A 60 7.40 -11.31 17.74
N ALA A 61 8.41 -11.15 18.62
CA ALA A 61 9.40 -12.18 18.82
C ALA A 61 8.71 -13.42 19.40
N LEU A 62 8.94 -14.58 18.79
CA LEU A 62 8.50 -15.86 19.34
C LEU A 62 9.25 -16.10 20.65
N SER A 63 8.51 -16.47 21.71
CA SER A 63 9.13 -16.96 22.94
C SER A 63 9.68 -18.38 22.74
N GLU A 64 10.67 -18.81 23.55
CA GLU A 64 11.21 -20.18 23.47
C GLU A 64 10.12 -21.26 23.65
N ASN A 65 9.05 -20.95 24.38
CA ASN A 65 7.90 -21.83 24.58
C ASN A 65 7.05 -22.01 23.31
N GLU A 66 6.96 -20.99 22.46
CA GLU A 66 6.22 -21.05 21.18
C GLU A 66 7.00 -21.79 20.09
N LEU A 67 8.30 -22.02 20.29
CA LEU A 67 9.14 -22.85 19.42
C LEU A 67 8.97 -24.35 19.71
N ILE A 68 8.33 -24.72 20.83
CA ILE A 68 8.04 -26.12 21.16
C ILE A 68 6.91 -26.63 20.24
N PRO A 69 7.07 -27.81 19.61
CA PRO A 69 6.04 -28.39 18.76
C PRO A 69 4.71 -28.51 19.52
N THR A 70 3.67 -27.86 19.01
CA THR A 70 2.31 -28.01 19.52
C THR A 70 1.68 -29.23 18.87
N GLU A 71 1.83 -30.40 19.49
CA GLU A 71 1.12 -31.61 19.09
C GLU A 71 -0.21 -31.70 19.86
N ALA A 72 -1.29 -32.11 19.18
CA ALA A 72 -2.53 -32.44 19.87
C ALA A 72 -2.28 -33.67 20.76
N VAL A 73 -2.54 -33.54 22.06
CA VAL A 73 -2.36 -34.60 23.04
C VAL A 73 -3.64 -34.86 23.82
N THR A 74 -3.90 -36.14 24.12
CA THR A 74 -4.99 -36.57 24.99
C THR A 74 -4.40 -37.03 26.31
N VAL A 75 -4.78 -36.37 27.41
CA VAL A 75 -4.32 -36.68 28.76
C VAL A 75 -5.40 -37.48 29.49
N VAL A 76 -5.07 -38.69 29.95
CA VAL A 76 -5.98 -39.56 30.70
C VAL A 76 -5.52 -39.67 32.16
N LEU A 77 -6.44 -39.44 33.09
CA LEU A 77 -6.25 -39.56 34.54
C LEU A 77 -7.13 -40.70 35.07
N SER A 78 -6.52 -41.72 35.70
CA SER A 78 -7.27 -42.81 36.34
C SER A 78 -7.78 -42.41 37.73
N GLU A 79 -8.81 -43.10 38.23
CA GLU A 79 -9.33 -42.91 39.60
C GLU A 79 -8.27 -43.17 40.68
N LYS A 80 -7.27 -44.01 40.38
CA LYS A 80 -6.12 -44.29 41.26
C LYS A 80 -4.99 -43.27 41.11
N GLY A 81 -5.20 -42.18 40.36
CA GLY A 81 -4.24 -41.09 40.20
C GLY A 81 -3.15 -41.32 39.16
N TRP A 82 -3.29 -42.29 38.24
CA TRP A 82 -2.31 -42.54 37.18
C TRP A 82 -2.55 -41.62 35.99
N VAL A 83 -1.49 -40.97 35.49
CA VAL A 83 -1.55 -40.05 34.34
C VAL A 83 -0.87 -40.69 33.13
N ARG A 84 -1.56 -40.70 31.99
CA ARG A 84 -0.99 -41.08 30.68
C ARG A 84 -1.24 -39.97 29.65
N CYS A 85 -0.30 -39.78 28.75
CA CYS A 85 -0.40 -38.83 27.64
C CYS A 85 -0.31 -39.62 26.32
N GLY A 86 -1.35 -39.52 25.49
CA GLY A 86 -1.41 -40.07 24.15
C GLY A 86 -1.27 -38.98 23.10
N LYS A 87 -0.65 -39.30 21.96
CA LYS A 87 -0.61 -38.40 20.80
C LYS A 87 -1.93 -38.50 20.03
N GLY A 88 -2.50 -37.36 19.66
CA GLY A 88 -3.76 -37.27 18.93
C GLY A 88 -5.00 -37.51 19.80
N HIS A 89 -6.17 -37.42 19.16
CA HIS A 89 -7.48 -37.58 19.80
C HIS A 89 -8.06 -39.01 19.67
N ASP A 90 -7.39 -39.89 18.93
CA ASP A 90 -7.83 -41.28 18.70
C ASP A 90 -7.15 -42.22 19.70
N LEU A 91 -7.52 -42.07 20.97
CA LEU A 91 -7.00 -42.86 22.08
C LEU A 91 -8.17 -43.58 22.77
N ASP A 92 -8.14 -44.91 22.80
CA ASP A 92 -9.09 -45.68 23.62
C ASP A 92 -8.72 -45.55 25.10
N ALA A 93 -9.43 -44.67 25.81
CA ALA A 93 -9.23 -44.44 27.23
C ALA A 93 -9.56 -45.66 28.09
N THR A 94 -10.42 -46.56 27.61
CA THR A 94 -10.92 -47.73 28.37
C THR A 94 -10.05 -48.96 28.23
N GLY A 95 -9.35 -49.10 27.11
CA GLY A 95 -8.39 -50.19 26.84
C GLY A 95 -6.98 -49.96 27.39
N LEU A 96 -6.72 -48.81 28.02
CA LEU A 96 -5.43 -48.50 28.62
C LEU A 96 -5.25 -49.25 29.95
N SER A 97 -4.13 -49.96 30.08
CA SER A 97 -3.81 -50.70 31.31
C SER A 97 -3.39 -49.76 32.44
N TYR A 98 -4.17 -49.73 33.53
CA TYR A 98 -3.89 -49.03 34.79
C TYR A 98 -4.13 -49.92 36.01
#